data_AF-A0A2Y9RZS2-F1
#
_entry.id   AF-A0A2Y9RZS2-F1
#
_cell.length_a   1.000
_cell.length_b   1.000
_cell.length_c   1.000
_cell.angle_alpha   90.00
_cell.angle_beta   90.00
_cell.angle_gamma   90.00
#
_symmetry.space_group_name_H-M   'P 1'
#
loop_
_entity.id
_entity.type
_entity.pdbx_description
1 polymer ?
#
loop_
_entity_poly.entity_id
_entity_poly.type
_entity_poly.pdbx_seq_one_letter_code
_entity_poly.pdbx_strand_id
1 'polypeptide(L)'
;MDPLSELQDDMTLDDTSQALNQLKLTSIDEKNWPSDEMPDFPKSDDSKCSSPELVTHLQWDDPYYDIARHQIVEVAGDDKYGRKIIVFSACRMPPSHQLDHSKLLGYLKHTLDQYVESDYTLLYLHHGLTSDNKPSLSWLRDAYREFDRKYKKNIKALYIVHPTMFIKTLLILFKPLISFKFGRKIFYVNYLSELSEHVKLEQLGIPRQVLKYDDFLKSTQKSPATAPKPMPPRPPLPNQQFGVSLQHLQEKNPEQEPIPLVLRETVAYLQAHALTTEGIFRRSANTQIVREVQQKYNVGLPVDFNQYNELHLPAVILKTFLRELPEPLLTFDLYPHVVGFLTTTPHTG
;
A
#
# COMPACT_ATOMS: atom_id res chain seq x y z
N MET A 1 -24.07 27.16 34.23
CA MET A 1 -23.49 27.38 32.89
C MET A 1 -22.67 26.16 32.57
N ASP A 2 -23.26 25.25 31.81
CA ASP A 2 -22.76 23.90 31.56
C ASP A 2 -21.82 23.92 30.34
N PRO A 3 -20.56 23.46 30.42
CA PRO A 3 -19.58 23.55 29.33
C PRO A 3 -19.83 22.52 28.20
N LEU A 4 -20.99 21.88 28.18
CA LEU A 4 -21.42 20.94 27.14
C LEU A 4 -22.31 21.58 26.05
N SER A 5 -22.50 22.90 26.07
CA SER A 5 -23.36 23.61 25.09
C SER A 5 -22.63 24.21 23.88
N GLU A 6 -21.29 24.19 23.84
CA GLU A 6 -20.50 24.78 22.72
C GLU A 6 -20.05 23.75 21.66
N LEU A 7 -20.58 22.52 21.69
CA LEU A 7 -20.24 21.47 20.72
C LEU A 7 -21.30 21.23 19.63
N GLN A 8 -22.28 22.12 19.50
CA GLN A 8 -23.46 21.89 18.63
C GLN A 8 -23.63 22.87 17.47
N ASP A 9 -22.67 23.75 17.17
CA ASP A 9 -22.75 24.59 15.97
C ASP A 9 -21.73 24.16 14.92
N ASP A 10 -22.28 23.84 13.76
CA ASP A 10 -21.67 23.60 12.45
C ASP A 10 -21.18 22.18 12.13
N MET A 11 -22.15 21.26 12.02
CA MET A 11 -22.00 20.08 11.16
C MET A 11 -23.21 19.94 10.25
N THR A 12 -23.07 20.37 8.99
CA THR A 12 -24.04 20.00 7.96
C THR A 12 -23.78 18.55 7.54
N LEU A 13 -24.85 17.75 7.45
CA LEU A 13 -24.80 16.36 6.99
C LEU A 13 -24.22 16.23 5.56
N ASP A 14 -24.31 17.29 4.76
CA ASP A 14 -23.75 17.34 3.41
C ASP A 14 -22.22 17.46 3.39
N ASP A 15 -21.62 18.14 4.38
CA ASP A 15 -20.15 18.17 4.51
C ASP A 15 -19.58 16.80 4.90
N THR A 16 -20.33 15.99 5.65
CA THR A 16 -19.90 14.62 5.97
C THR A 16 -19.95 13.69 4.76
N SER A 17 -20.90 13.87 3.85
CA SER A 17 -21.04 13.08 2.63
C SER A 17 -19.97 13.45 1.59
N GLN A 18 -19.69 14.75 1.44
CA GLN A 18 -18.59 15.24 0.60
C GLN A 18 -17.20 14.92 1.20
N ALA A 19 -17.04 14.93 2.53
CA ALA A 19 -15.79 14.53 3.19
C ALA A 19 -15.54 13.01 3.14
N LEU A 20 -16.61 12.19 3.17
CA LEU A 20 -16.51 10.75 2.89
C LEU A 20 -16.11 10.50 1.43
N ASN A 21 -16.58 11.33 0.49
CA ASN A 21 -16.13 11.30 -0.90
C ASN A 21 -14.69 11.81 -1.10
N GLN A 22 -14.19 12.74 -0.28
CA GLN A 22 -12.77 13.12 -0.29
C GLN A 22 -11.85 12.07 0.37
N LEU A 23 -12.32 11.34 1.38
CA LEU A 23 -11.66 10.10 1.85
C LEU A 23 -11.68 9.01 0.75
N LYS A 24 -12.71 9.02 -0.09
CA LYS A 24 -12.83 8.23 -1.32
C LYS A 24 -11.92 8.72 -2.45
N LEU A 25 -11.38 9.94 -2.42
CA LEU A 25 -10.31 10.36 -3.36
C LEU A 25 -8.92 9.84 -2.97
N THR A 26 -8.86 8.99 -1.94
CA THR A 26 -7.75 8.07 -1.69
C THR A 26 -8.21 6.62 -1.71
N SER A 27 -9.35 6.30 -2.35
CA SER A 27 -9.76 4.92 -2.60
C SER A 27 -8.62 4.23 -3.34
N ILE A 28 -7.80 3.51 -2.60
CA ILE A 28 -7.70 2.06 -2.67
C ILE A 28 -8.11 1.59 -4.06
N ASP A 29 -7.33 1.95 -5.08
CA ASP A 29 -7.24 1.10 -6.25
C ASP A 29 -6.80 -0.26 -5.72
N GLU A 30 -7.33 -1.36 -6.23
CA GLU A 30 -6.74 -2.68 -6.04
C GLU A 30 -5.54 -2.78 -6.99
N LYS A 31 -4.44 -2.11 -6.66
CA LYS A 31 -3.14 -2.36 -7.28
C LYS A 31 -2.48 -3.57 -6.61
N ASN A 32 -1.48 -4.17 -7.22
CA ASN A 32 -0.73 -5.25 -6.58
C ASN A 32 0.50 -4.60 -5.95
N TRP A 33 0.55 -4.52 -4.63
CA TRP A 33 1.64 -3.84 -3.93
C TRP A 33 2.86 -4.74 -3.78
N PRO A 34 4.08 -4.17 -3.87
CA PRO A 34 5.30 -4.95 -3.67
C PRO A 34 5.31 -5.54 -2.26
N SER A 35 5.63 -6.84 -2.19
CA SER A 35 5.86 -7.55 -0.93
C SER A 35 7.01 -6.92 -0.14
N ASP A 36 7.02 -7.11 1.18
CA ASP A 36 8.08 -6.63 2.07
C ASP A 36 9.44 -7.35 1.84
N GLU A 37 9.49 -8.34 0.94
CA GLU A 37 10.72 -8.99 0.50
C GLU A 37 11.50 -8.09 -0.47
N MET A 38 12.72 -7.72 -0.07
CA MET A 38 13.63 -6.98 -0.92
C MET A 38 14.02 -7.83 -2.13
N PRO A 39 14.09 -7.25 -3.34
CA PRO A 39 14.89 -7.84 -4.40
C PRO A 39 16.34 -7.95 -3.93
N ASP A 40 16.95 -9.13 -4.10
CA ASP A 40 18.39 -9.31 -3.91
C ASP A 40 19.14 -8.46 -4.94
N PHE A 41 19.50 -7.24 -4.55
CA PHE A 41 20.48 -6.47 -5.31
C PHE A 41 21.85 -7.10 -5.06
N PRO A 42 22.63 -7.43 -6.10
CA PRO A 42 24.00 -7.86 -5.92
C PRO A 42 24.72 -6.85 -5.03
N LYS A 43 25.37 -7.32 -3.97
CA LYS A 43 26.36 -6.53 -3.23
C LYS A 43 27.50 -6.25 -4.20
N SER A 44 27.36 -5.21 -5.02
CA SER A 44 28.49 -4.67 -5.77
C SER A 44 29.42 -4.01 -4.76
N ASP A 45 30.70 -4.37 -4.84
CA ASP A 45 31.80 -3.73 -4.13
C ASP A 45 31.79 -2.21 -4.34
N ASP A 46 31.12 -1.46 -3.46
CA ASP A 46 31.28 -0.01 -3.35
C ASP A 46 32.52 0.34 -2.50
N SER A 47 33.54 -0.52 -2.52
CA SER A 47 34.89 -0.23 -2.04
C SER A 47 35.71 0.42 -3.16
N LYS A 48 35.24 1.58 -3.65
CA LYS A 48 36.02 2.69 -4.27
C LYS A 48 35.09 3.62 -5.05
N CYS A 49 34.46 4.56 -4.36
CA CYS A 49 34.20 5.89 -4.94
C CYS A 49 34.11 6.88 -3.79
N SER A 50 35.10 7.76 -3.70
CA SER A 50 35.26 8.78 -2.67
C SER A 50 34.01 9.66 -2.59
N SER A 51 33.18 9.41 -1.57
CA SER A 51 32.17 10.35 -1.11
C SER A 51 32.88 11.61 -0.61
N PRO A 52 32.40 12.83 -0.95
CA PRO A 52 32.90 14.04 -0.32
C PRO A 52 32.70 13.96 1.20
N GLU A 53 33.62 14.55 1.95
CA GLU A 53 33.80 14.38 3.40
C GLU A 53 32.51 14.43 4.23
N LEU A 54 32.46 13.53 5.21
CA LEU A 54 31.37 13.29 6.14
C LEU A 54 31.28 14.45 7.16
N VAL A 55 30.52 15.50 6.86
CA VAL A 55 30.34 16.63 7.79
C VAL A 55 29.03 16.46 8.56
N THR A 56 29.09 15.85 9.74
CA THR A 56 28.11 16.16 10.79
C THR A 56 28.45 17.53 11.35
N HIS A 57 27.47 18.43 11.46
CA HIS A 57 27.65 19.74 12.12
C HIS A 57 27.83 19.63 13.65
N LEU A 58 27.70 18.42 14.22
CA LEU A 58 27.91 18.17 15.64
C LEU A 58 29.37 17.84 15.94
N GLN A 59 29.86 18.39 17.05
CA GLN A 59 31.15 18.01 17.59
C GLN A 59 31.12 16.56 18.12
N TRP A 60 32.29 15.92 18.17
CA TRP A 60 32.43 14.50 18.56
C TRP A 60 31.98 14.20 20.00
N ASP A 61 31.90 15.23 20.84
CA ASP A 61 31.46 15.20 22.23
C ASP A 61 29.94 15.39 22.39
N ASP A 62 29.20 15.67 21.32
CA ASP A 62 27.75 15.80 21.37
C ASP A 62 27.09 14.46 21.77
N PRO A 63 26.11 14.46 22.70
CA PRO A 63 25.45 13.25 23.18
C PRO A 63 24.74 12.44 22.08
N TYR A 64 24.48 13.04 20.92
CA TYR A 64 23.84 12.41 19.77
C TYR A 64 24.77 12.17 18.58
N TYR A 65 26.08 12.39 18.72
CA TYR A 65 27.04 12.21 17.62
C TYR A 65 26.98 10.81 16.98
N ASP A 66 26.80 9.77 17.82
CA ASP A 66 26.66 8.37 17.43
C ASP A 66 25.44 8.12 16.53
N ILE A 67 24.35 8.87 16.70
CA ILE A 67 23.15 8.84 15.87
C ILE A 67 23.29 9.75 14.65
N ALA A 68 23.79 10.97 14.84
CA ALA A 68 23.86 12.01 13.81
C ALA A 68 24.77 11.60 12.64
N ARG A 69 25.87 10.89 12.91
CA ARG A 69 26.78 10.36 11.87
C ARG A 69 26.10 9.45 10.85
N HIS A 70 24.96 8.85 11.20
CA HIS A 70 24.20 8.01 10.27
C HIS A 70 23.35 8.83 9.31
N GLN A 71 23.15 10.14 9.53
CA GLN A 71 22.32 11.02 8.68
C GLN A 71 20.87 10.51 8.53
N ILE A 72 20.32 9.91 9.60
CA ILE A 72 18.93 9.42 9.60
C ILE A 72 17.95 10.57 9.39
N VAL A 73 18.26 11.76 9.93
CA VAL A 73 17.48 12.99 9.75
C VAL A 73 18.36 14.08 9.17
N GLU A 74 17.86 14.74 8.14
CA GLU A 74 18.48 15.90 7.52
C GLU A 74 17.45 17.00 7.26
N VAL A 75 17.90 18.25 7.29
CA VAL A 75 17.06 19.40 6.92
C VAL A 75 17.42 19.78 5.49
N ALA A 76 16.50 19.52 4.57
CA ALA A 76 16.77 19.50 3.14
C ALA A 76 16.02 20.61 2.42
N GLY A 77 16.54 21.83 2.56
CA GLY A 77 16.02 23.03 1.90
C GLY A 77 14.60 23.40 2.31
N ASP A 78 13.89 24.05 1.38
CA ASP A 78 12.57 24.64 1.60
C ASP A 78 11.58 24.16 0.53
N ASP A 79 10.34 23.90 0.90
CA ASP A 79 9.31 23.54 -0.07
C ASP A 79 8.84 24.75 -0.90
N LYS A 80 7.89 24.53 -1.82
CA LYS A 80 7.37 25.59 -2.69
C LYS A 80 6.73 26.78 -1.96
N TYR A 81 6.46 26.65 -0.65
CA TYR A 81 5.91 27.70 0.19
C TYR A 81 6.96 28.30 1.15
N GLY A 82 8.24 27.97 0.98
CA GLY A 82 9.32 28.45 1.83
C GLY A 82 9.39 27.77 3.20
N ARG A 83 8.77 26.59 3.37
CA ARG A 83 8.75 25.86 4.64
C ARG A 83 9.90 24.86 4.66
N LYS A 84 10.62 24.76 5.78
CA LYS A 84 11.73 23.80 5.92
C LYS A 84 11.24 22.37 5.72
N ILE A 85 12.04 21.59 5.00
CA ILE A 85 11.76 20.17 4.76
C ILE A 85 12.69 19.35 5.63
N ILE A 86 12.11 18.49 6.46
CA ILE A 86 12.87 17.60 7.33
C ILE A 86 12.71 16.17 6.81
N VAL A 87 13.82 15.61 6.35
CA VAL A 87 13.90 14.32 5.66
C VAL A 87 14.36 13.25 6.63
N PHE A 88 13.58 12.17 6.71
CA PHE A 88 13.86 10.99 7.50
C PHE A 88 14.15 9.83 6.54
N SER A 89 15.37 9.29 6.57
CA SER A 89 15.84 8.26 5.65
C SER A 89 15.93 6.88 6.32
N ALA A 90 15.00 5.98 6.01
CA ALA A 90 15.00 4.64 6.60
C ALA A 90 16.23 3.79 6.20
N CYS A 91 16.72 3.94 4.95
CA CYS A 91 17.91 3.23 4.46
C CYS A 91 19.20 3.56 5.21
N ARG A 92 19.21 4.63 6.00
CA ARG A 92 20.35 5.05 6.83
C ARG A 92 20.24 4.58 8.28
N MET A 93 19.13 3.93 8.66
CA MET A 93 19.01 3.35 10.00
C MET A 93 19.87 2.08 10.10
N PRO A 94 20.84 2.04 11.03
CA PRO A 94 21.60 0.83 11.28
C PRO A 94 20.71 -0.27 11.88
N PRO A 95 21.18 -1.53 11.93
CA PRO A 95 20.45 -2.62 12.55
C PRO A 95 20.03 -2.28 13.99
N SER A 96 18.85 -2.73 14.41
CA SER A 96 18.22 -2.37 15.70
C SER A 96 19.10 -2.71 16.90
N HIS A 97 19.98 -3.72 16.80
CA HIS A 97 20.93 -4.07 17.86
C HIS A 97 22.11 -3.09 18.01
N GLN A 98 22.37 -2.25 17.00
CA GLN A 98 23.43 -1.24 16.98
C GLN A 98 22.89 0.17 17.22
N LEU A 99 21.55 0.32 17.30
CA LEU A 99 20.88 1.60 17.40
C LEU A 99 20.18 1.74 18.75
N ASP A 100 20.65 2.68 19.57
CA ASP A 100 19.91 3.06 20.77
C ASP A 100 18.66 3.86 20.36
N HIS A 101 17.51 3.18 20.40
CA HIS A 101 16.23 3.76 20.03
C HIS A 101 15.75 4.89 20.96
N SER A 102 16.25 4.96 22.20
CA SER A 102 15.95 6.06 23.13
C SER A 102 16.76 7.30 22.77
N LYS A 103 18.05 7.12 22.48
CA LYS A 103 18.90 8.21 21.95
C LYS A 103 18.43 8.69 20.59
N LEU A 104 18.01 7.77 19.71
CA LEU A 104 17.41 8.13 18.43
C LEU A 104 16.22 9.06 18.65
N LEU A 105 15.26 8.67 19.49
CA LEU A 105 14.09 9.49 19.79
C LEU A 105 14.46 10.86 20.36
N GLY A 106 15.47 10.92 21.24
CA GLY A 106 16.04 12.16 21.75
C GLY A 106 16.62 13.04 20.64
N TYR A 107 17.43 12.47 19.74
CA TYR A 107 18.00 13.17 18.59
C TYR A 107 16.93 13.69 17.63
N LEU A 108 15.88 12.89 17.38
CA LEU A 108 14.74 13.31 16.58
C LEU A 108 14.04 14.53 17.18
N LYS A 109 13.78 14.51 18.50
CA LYS A 109 13.19 15.64 19.23
C LYS A 109 14.10 16.86 19.19
N HIS A 110 15.39 16.69 19.49
CA HIS A 110 16.39 17.75 19.44
C HIS A 110 16.44 18.44 18.07
N THR A 111 16.39 17.65 16.99
CA THR A 111 16.38 18.18 15.62
C THR A 111 15.09 18.93 15.33
N LEU A 112 13.93 18.33 15.65
CA LEU A 112 12.62 18.94 15.40
C LEU A 112 12.39 20.19 16.25
N ASP A 113 12.89 20.25 17.47
CA ASP A 113 12.73 21.38 18.39
C ASP A 113 13.22 22.71 17.80
N GLN A 114 14.17 22.66 16.85
CA GLN A 114 14.65 23.86 16.14
C GLN A 114 13.66 24.40 15.09
N TYR A 115 12.66 23.61 14.68
CA TYR A 115 11.76 23.93 13.56
C TYR A 115 10.27 23.89 13.93
N VAL A 116 9.90 23.22 15.02
CA VAL A 116 8.50 22.94 15.39
C VAL A 116 7.66 24.19 15.66
N GLU A 117 8.27 25.34 15.95
CA GLU A 117 7.56 26.60 16.14
C GLU A 117 7.10 27.24 14.82
N SER A 118 7.78 26.92 13.71
CA SER A 118 7.44 27.38 12.36
C SER A 118 6.67 26.32 11.59
N ASP A 119 6.05 26.70 10.48
CA ASP A 119 5.42 25.75 9.57
C ASP A 119 6.49 24.95 8.79
N TYR A 120 6.37 23.63 8.76
CA TYR A 120 7.35 22.74 8.13
C TYR A 120 6.72 21.52 7.45
N THR A 121 7.50 20.89 6.59
CA THR A 121 7.13 19.67 5.86
C THR A 121 8.01 18.52 6.30
N LEU A 122 7.40 17.36 6.55
CA LEU A 122 8.10 16.11 6.82
C LEU A 122 8.13 15.25 5.57
N LEU A 123 9.30 14.67 5.29
CA LEU A 123 9.51 13.71 4.22
C LEU A 123 10.09 12.43 4.82
N TYR A 124 9.37 11.33 4.74
CA TYR A 124 9.83 10.02 5.19
C TYR A 124 10.14 9.15 3.97
N LEU A 125 11.41 8.87 3.75
CA LEU A 125 11.88 7.94 2.73
C LEU A 125 11.87 6.54 3.33
N HIS A 126 10.85 5.76 2.97
CA HIS A 126 10.61 4.47 3.59
C HIS A 126 11.55 3.36 3.08
N HIS A 127 12.06 3.49 1.85
CA HIS A 127 12.95 2.49 1.28
C HIS A 127 14.17 2.21 2.18
N GLY A 128 14.53 0.93 2.31
CA GLY A 128 15.63 0.45 3.15
C GLY A 128 15.21 0.03 4.56
N LEU A 129 13.93 0.11 4.92
CA LEU A 129 13.43 -0.51 6.14
C LEU A 129 13.30 -2.05 5.96
N THR A 130 13.93 -2.83 6.83
CA THR A 130 13.95 -4.30 6.82
C THR A 130 13.61 -4.85 8.21
N SER A 131 13.48 -6.18 8.36
CA SER A 131 13.32 -6.81 9.67
C SER A 131 14.44 -6.47 10.66
N ASP A 132 15.63 -6.16 10.14
CA ASP A 132 16.84 -6.03 10.96
C ASP A 132 17.01 -4.62 11.54
N ASN A 133 16.45 -3.59 10.90
CA ASN A 133 16.53 -2.19 11.35
C ASN A 133 15.18 -1.59 11.76
N LYS A 134 14.09 -2.33 11.57
CA LYS A 134 12.74 -1.88 11.89
C LYS A 134 12.57 -1.76 13.41
N PRO A 135 12.15 -0.58 13.91
CA PRO A 135 11.81 -0.43 15.32
C PRO A 135 10.60 -1.29 15.70
N SER A 136 10.55 -1.70 16.96
CA SER A 136 9.41 -2.48 17.48
C SER A 136 8.12 -1.67 17.46
N LEU A 137 6.97 -2.36 17.35
CA LEU A 137 5.65 -1.72 17.38
C LEU A 137 5.40 -0.97 18.70
N SER A 138 5.90 -1.50 19.83
CA SER A 138 5.84 -0.83 21.12
C SER A 138 6.60 0.48 21.09
N TRP A 139 7.85 0.47 20.61
CA TRP A 139 8.65 1.69 20.49
C TRP A 139 8.00 2.72 19.56
N LEU A 140 7.46 2.30 18.40
CA LEU A 140 6.79 3.21 17.46
C LEU A 140 5.57 3.90 18.08
N ARG A 141 4.79 3.14 18.87
CA ARG A 141 3.65 3.69 19.61
C ARG A 141 4.09 4.68 20.67
N ASP A 142 5.15 4.35 21.41
CA ASP A 142 5.65 5.18 22.50
C ASP A 142 6.31 6.46 21.96
N ALA A 143 7.08 6.36 20.87
CA ALA A 143 7.62 7.50 20.13
C ALA A 143 6.49 8.43 19.60
N TYR A 144 5.41 7.87 19.07
CA TYR A 144 4.26 8.69 18.62
C TYR A 144 3.59 9.48 19.75
N ARG A 145 3.60 8.95 20.98
CA ARG A 145 3.08 9.65 22.18
C ARG A 145 4.02 10.76 22.63
N GLU A 146 5.33 10.54 22.53
CA GLU A 146 6.37 11.53 22.83
C GLU A 146 6.34 12.73 21.88
N PHE A 147 5.99 12.53 20.61
CA PHE A 147 5.68 13.63 19.68
C PHE A 147 4.27 14.17 19.94
N ASP A 148 4.13 14.97 20.99
CA ASP A 148 2.85 15.59 21.38
C ASP A 148 2.35 16.67 20.40
N ARG A 149 1.41 17.52 20.86
CA ARG A 149 0.84 18.59 20.04
C ARG A 149 1.90 19.56 19.49
N LYS A 150 3.00 19.80 20.21
CA LYS A 150 4.09 20.71 19.81
C LYS A 150 4.62 20.34 18.43
N TYR A 151 4.87 19.05 18.22
CA TYR A 151 5.45 18.52 16.98
C TYR A 151 4.42 18.28 15.87
N LYS A 152 3.12 18.30 16.15
CA LYS A 152 2.07 17.93 15.17
C LYS A 152 1.33 19.14 14.60
N LYS A 153 1.32 20.26 15.34
CA LYS A 153 0.53 21.45 14.99
C LYS A 153 0.98 22.06 13.67
N ASN A 154 2.28 22.31 13.52
CA ASN A 154 2.84 23.10 12.42
C ASN A 154 3.35 22.28 11.23
N ILE A 155 3.25 20.95 11.31
CA ILE A 155 3.42 20.08 10.12
C ILE A 155 2.31 20.46 9.12
N LYS A 156 2.68 20.75 7.87
CA LYS A 156 1.70 20.99 6.79
C LYS A 156 1.52 19.80 5.87
N ALA A 157 2.58 19.05 5.65
CA ALA A 157 2.56 17.79 4.91
C ALA A 157 3.55 16.81 5.52
N LEU A 158 3.15 15.54 5.59
CA LEU A 158 4.00 14.39 5.86
C LEU A 158 3.93 13.50 4.62
N TYR A 159 4.96 13.57 3.78
CA TYR A 159 5.09 12.72 2.60
C TYR A 159 5.78 11.41 2.98
N ILE A 160 5.12 10.29 2.74
CA ILE A 160 5.68 8.95 2.90
C ILE A 160 6.01 8.42 1.51
N VAL A 161 7.30 8.42 1.18
CA VAL A 161 7.83 8.01 -0.12
C VAL A 161 8.11 6.53 -0.13
N HIS A 162 7.63 5.84 -1.16
CA HIS A 162 7.72 4.40 -1.37
C HIS A 162 7.08 3.56 -0.23
N PRO A 163 5.80 3.76 0.10
CA PRO A 163 5.15 3.05 1.18
C PRO A 163 5.00 1.54 0.89
N THR A 164 5.41 0.69 1.85
CA THR A 164 5.20 -0.78 1.84
C THR A 164 3.90 -1.20 2.54
N MET A 165 3.60 -2.51 2.55
CA MET A 165 2.49 -3.06 3.33
C MET A 165 2.68 -2.85 4.82
N PHE A 166 3.92 -2.96 5.32
CA PHE A 166 4.20 -2.72 6.72
C PHE A 166 3.78 -1.32 7.18
N ILE A 167 4.26 -0.25 6.52
CA ILE A 167 3.99 1.13 6.98
C ILE A 167 2.51 1.50 6.86
N LYS A 168 1.81 0.97 5.85
CA LYS A 168 0.36 1.16 5.71
C LYS A 168 -0.41 0.47 6.81
N THR A 169 -0.08 -0.79 7.10
CA THR A 169 -0.69 -1.56 8.19
C THR A 169 -0.45 -0.90 9.54
N LEU A 170 0.78 -0.40 9.77
CA LEU A 170 1.13 0.34 10.97
C LEU A 170 0.27 1.59 11.16
N LEU A 171 0.09 2.40 10.10
CA LEU A 171 -0.73 3.60 10.16
C LEU A 171 -2.21 3.31 10.35
N ILE A 172 -2.71 2.18 9.81
CA ILE A 172 -4.08 1.71 10.06
C ILE A 172 -4.24 1.30 11.54
N LEU A 173 -3.28 0.56 12.09
CA LEU A 173 -3.29 0.15 13.50
C LEU A 173 -3.22 1.35 14.45
N PHE A 174 -2.51 2.41 14.06
CA PHE A 174 -2.39 3.65 14.82
C PHE A 174 -3.45 4.71 14.49
N LYS A 175 -4.38 4.43 13.58
CA LYS A 175 -5.51 5.32 13.25
C LYS A 175 -6.27 5.86 14.48
N PRO A 176 -6.59 5.08 15.54
CA PRO A 176 -7.25 5.63 16.73
C PRO A 176 -6.38 6.58 17.56
N LEU A 177 -5.06 6.50 17.42
CA LEU A 177 -4.10 7.39 18.09
C LEU A 177 -3.80 8.65 17.25
N ILE A 178 -4.04 8.58 15.94
CA ILE A 178 -3.84 9.68 15.00
C ILE A 178 -5.05 10.60 15.01
N SER A 179 -4.84 11.86 15.39
CA SER A 179 -5.91 12.85 15.32
C SER A 179 -6.38 13.04 13.86
N PHE A 180 -7.67 13.26 13.67
CA PHE A 180 -8.26 13.49 12.35
C PHE A 180 -7.57 14.62 11.57
N LYS A 181 -7.23 15.72 12.25
CA LYS A 181 -6.50 16.87 11.67
C LYS A 181 -5.10 16.50 11.22
N PHE A 182 -4.42 15.59 11.92
CA PHE A 182 -3.09 15.12 11.54
C PHE A 182 -3.15 14.12 10.39
N GLY A 183 -4.13 13.21 10.38
CA GLY A 183 -4.32 12.25 9.30
C GLY A 183 -4.47 12.90 7.92
N ARG A 184 -5.16 14.04 7.84
CA ARG A 184 -5.30 14.84 6.59
C ARG A 184 -3.98 15.41 6.04
N LYS A 185 -2.90 15.35 6.81
CA LYS A 185 -1.57 15.84 6.43
C LYS A 185 -0.67 14.73 5.89
N ILE A 186 -1.11 13.46 5.92
CA ILE A 186 -0.31 12.31 5.49
C ILE A 186 -0.55 12.06 4.00
N PHE A 187 0.51 12.10 3.20
CA PHE A 187 0.48 11.89 1.76
C PHE A 187 1.37 10.71 1.39
N TYR A 188 0.81 9.72 0.71
CA TYR A 188 1.58 8.60 0.18
C TYR A 188 2.08 8.95 -1.22
N VAL A 189 3.38 8.74 -1.44
CA VAL A 189 4.06 9.05 -2.69
C VAL A 189 4.74 7.78 -3.19
N ASN A 190 4.31 7.25 -4.33
CA ASN A 190 4.86 5.99 -4.84
C ASN A 190 6.16 6.21 -5.61
N TYR A 191 6.28 7.38 -6.26
CA TYR A 191 7.41 7.74 -7.13
C TYR A 191 7.99 9.10 -6.76
N LEU A 192 9.30 9.23 -6.91
CA LEU A 192 9.97 10.53 -6.72
C LEU A 192 9.49 11.59 -7.72
N SER A 193 8.97 11.19 -8.89
CA SER A 193 8.35 12.11 -9.83
C SER A 193 7.10 12.80 -9.27
N GLU A 194 6.27 12.10 -8.49
CA GLU A 194 5.09 12.70 -7.84
C GLU A 194 5.50 13.70 -6.74
N LEU A 195 6.61 13.41 -6.05
CA LEU A 195 7.17 14.34 -5.06
C LEU A 195 7.69 15.63 -5.72
N SER A 196 8.22 15.53 -6.94
CA SER A 196 8.82 16.66 -7.66
C SER A 196 7.84 17.80 -7.95
N GLU A 197 6.52 17.51 -8.01
CA GLU A 197 5.47 18.52 -8.17
C GLU A 197 5.27 19.42 -6.92
N HIS A 198 5.79 18.95 -5.78
CA HIS A 198 5.61 19.59 -4.47
C HIS A 198 6.91 20.13 -3.90
N VAL A 199 8.04 19.51 -4.26
CA VAL A 199 9.37 19.79 -3.71
C VAL A 199 10.44 19.65 -4.78
N LYS A 200 11.42 20.55 -4.81
CA LYS A 200 12.59 20.43 -5.70
C LYS A 200 13.49 19.28 -5.23
N LEU A 201 13.61 18.21 -6.02
CA LEU A 201 14.37 17.02 -5.62
C LEU A 201 15.87 17.28 -5.42
N GLU A 202 16.44 18.22 -6.17
CA GLU A 202 17.89 18.54 -6.14
C GLU A 202 18.37 19.02 -4.77
N GLN A 203 17.51 19.68 -4.00
CA GLN A 203 17.85 20.18 -2.67
C GLN A 203 17.67 19.13 -1.56
N LEU A 204 17.03 17.99 -1.86
CA LEU A 204 16.60 17.02 -0.85
C LEU A 204 17.70 16.05 -0.40
N GLY A 205 18.84 16.00 -1.10
CA GLY A 205 19.93 15.08 -0.76
C GLY A 205 19.52 13.60 -0.74
N ILE A 206 18.58 13.19 -1.62
CA ILE A 206 17.97 11.85 -1.61
C ILE A 206 19.08 10.78 -1.75
N PRO A 207 19.15 9.79 -0.83
CA PRO A 207 20.15 8.73 -0.90
C PRO A 207 20.10 7.95 -2.22
N ARG A 208 21.27 7.60 -2.78
CA ARG A 208 21.39 6.83 -4.04
C ARG A 208 20.60 5.52 -4.03
N GLN A 209 20.46 4.87 -2.88
CA GLN A 209 19.67 3.64 -2.71
C GLN A 209 18.19 3.89 -3.02
N VAL A 210 17.65 5.01 -2.56
CA VAL A 210 16.25 5.40 -2.80
C VAL A 210 16.04 5.72 -4.28
N LEU A 211 17.00 6.41 -4.93
CA LEU A 211 16.96 6.67 -6.37
C LEU A 211 16.98 5.36 -7.19
N LYS A 212 17.89 4.44 -6.88
CA LYS A 212 17.96 3.11 -7.52
C LYS A 212 16.65 2.33 -7.34
N TYR A 213 16.03 2.44 -6.16
CA TYR A 213 14.76 1.78 -5.90
C TYR A 213 13.58 2.42 -6.64
N ASP A 214 13.55 3.75 -6.76
CA ASP A 214 12.57 4.46 -7.59
C ASP A 214 12.70 4.05 -9.06
N ASP A 215 13.93 3.93 -9.58
CA ASP A 215 14.20 3.41 -10.92
C ASP A 215 13.78 1.94 -11.07
N PHE A 216 14.02 1.12 -10.04
CA PHE A 216 13.53 -0.26 -10.01
C PHE A 216 12.00 -0.30 -10.07
N LEU A 217 11.30 0.46 -9.22
CA LEU A 217 9.83 0.55 -9.23
C LEU A 217 9.31 1.06 -10.57
N LYS A 218 9.98 2.05 -11.18
CA LYS A 218 9.67 2.54 -12.52
C LYS A 218 9.96 1.52 -13.61
N SER A 219 10.97 0.67 -13.45
CA SER A 219 11.27 -0.42 -14.39
C SER A 219 10.24 -1.54 -14.30
N THR A 220 9.80 -1.86 -13.08
CA THR A 220 8.67 -2.78 -12.81
C THR A 220 7.36 -2.18 -13.32
N GLN A 221 7.19 -0.85 -13.24
CA GLN A 221 6.06 -0.13 -13.84
C GLN A 221 6.23 0.22 -15.31
N LYS A 222 7.41 0.06 -15.93
CA LYS A 222 7.61 0.25 -17.38
C LYS A 222 7.00 -0.87 -18.23
N SER A 223 6.04 -1.57 -17.63
CA SER A 223 4.87 -2.17 -18.26
C SER A 223 3.64 -1.53 -17.59
N PRO A 224 3.15 -0.34 -18.03
CA PRO A 224 2.23 -0.29 -19.16
C PRO A 224 2.31 1.06 -19.95
N ALA A 225 2.92 1.05 -21.13
CA ALA A 225 2.77 2.13 -22.11
C ALA A 225 2.57 1.56 -23.51
N THR A 226 1.52 0.76 -23.64
CA THR A 226 0.64 0.74 -24.80
C THR A 226 -0.70 0.30 -24.20
N ALA A 227 -1.85 0.74 -24.75
CA ALA A 227 -3.04 -0.11 -24.69
C ALA A 227 -2.62 -1.58 -24.93
N PRO A 228 -3.33 -2.61 -24.47
CA PRO A 228 -3.06 -3.93 -25.02
C PRO A 228 -3.28 -3.84 -26.53
N LYS A 229 -2.22 -3.52 -27.30
CA LYS A 229 -1.96 -4.23 -28.53
C LYS A 229 -2.07 -5.67 -28.08
N PRO A 230 -2.99 -6.46 -28.65
CA PRO A 230 -3.02 -7.86 -28.33
C PRO A 230 -1.57 -8.30 -28.50
N MET A 231 -0.94 -8.71 -27.38
CA MET A 231 0.13 -9.69 -27.50
C MET A 231 -0.45 -10.70 -28.49
N PRO A 232 0.22 -11.05 -29.60
CA PRO A 232 -0.26 -12.17 -30.39
C PRO A 232 -0.55 -13.24 -29.34
N PRO A 233 -1.82 -13.65 -29.20
CA PRO A 233 -2.27 -14.32 -28.00
C PRO A 233 -1.28 -15.45 -27.87
N ARG A 234 -0.53 -15.49 -26.75
CA ARG A 234 0.10 -16.76 -26.40
C ARG A 234 -1.09 -17.69 -26.44
N PRO A 235 -1.17 -18.62 -27.42
CA PRO A 235 -2.42 -19.29 -27.68
C PRO A 235 -2.84 -19.84 -26.33
N PRO A 236 -4.07 -19.52 -25.88
CA PRO A 236 -4.52 -19.98 -24.57
C PRO A 236 -4.20 -21.46 -24.51
N LEU A 237 -3.70 -21.91 -23.36
CA LEU A 237 -3.41 -23.33 -23.19
C LEU A 237 -4.61 -24.13 -23.70
N PRO A 238 -4.40 -25.31 -24.32
CA PRO A 238 -5.51 -26.08 -24.89
C PRO A 238 -6.71 -26.19 -23.96
N ASN A 239 -6.45 -26.27 -22.65
CA ASN A 239 -7.43 -26.41 -21.57
C ASN A 239 -7.60 -25.16 -20.69
N GLN A 240 -7.16 -23.97 -21.13
CA GLN A 240 -7.26 -22.72 -20.36
C GLN A 240 -8.68 -22.50 -19.83
N GLN A 241 -8.82 -22.32 -18.50
CA GLN A 241 -10.11 -22.11 -17.83
C GLN A 241 -10.28 -20.66 -17.33
N PHE A 242 -9.21 -20.01 -16.88
CA PHE A 242 -9.23 -18.65 -16.35
C PHE A 242 -8.83 -17.62 -17.43
N GLY A 243 -9.36 -16.39 -17.36
CA GLY A 243 -8.99 -15.34 -18.32
C GLY A 243 -9.61 -15.48 -19.72
N VAL A 244 -10.61 -16.35 -19.89
CA VAL A 244 -11.24 -16.64 -21.20
C VAL A 244 -12.75 -16.38 -21.14
N SER A 245 -13.37 -16.07 -22.28
CA SER A 245 -14.81 -15.78 -22.33
C SER A 245 -15.64 -17.04 -22.08
N LEU A 246 -16.85 -16.86 -21.53
CA LEU A 246 -17.80 -17.96 -21.33
C LEU A 246 -18.17 -18.63 -22.66
N GLN A 247 -18.32 -17.84 -23.74
CA GLN A 247 -18.58 -18.36 -25.08
C GLN A 247 -17.47 -19.31 -25.55
N HIS A 248 -16.19 -18.92 -25.38
CA HIS A 248 -15.06 -19.76 -25.76
C HIS A 248 -15.00 -21.06 -24.96
N LEU A 249 -15.32 -21.00 -23.66
CA LEU A 249 -15.38 -22.19 -22.80
C LEU A 249 -16.50 -23.16 -23.24
N GLN A 250 -17.65 -22.62 -23.65
CA GLN A 250 -18.76 -23.40 -24.16
C GLN A 250 -18.43 -24.06 -25.51
N GLU A 251 -17.84 -23.31 -26.44
CA GLU A 251 -17.45 -23.80 -27.77
C GLU A 251 -16.39 -24.92 -27.72
N LYS A 252 -15.48 -24.86 -26.74
CA LYS A 252 -14.47 -25.90 -26.53
C LYS A 252 -15.01 -27.16 -25.87
N ASN A 253 -16.18 -27.08 -25.22
CA ASN A 253 -16.78 -28.23 -24.58
C ASN A 253 -17.60 -29.04 -25.62
N PRO A 254 -17.31 -30.33 -25.85
CA PRO A 254 -18.07 -31.16 -26.80
C PRO A 254 -19.58 -31.18 -26.52
N GLU A 255 -19.97 -31.03 -25.26
CA GLU A 255 -21.36 -31.06 -24.82
C GLU A 255 -22.01 -29.66 -24.79
N GLN A 256 -21.26 -28.61 -25.17
CA GLN A 256 -21.69 -27.20 -25.12
C GLN A 256 -22.37 -26.80 -23.80
N GLU A 257 -21.89 -27.36 -22.69
CA GLU A 257 -22.47 -27.11 -21.37
C GLU A 257 -22.44 -25.61 -21.06
N PRO A 258 -23.55 -25.02 -20.59
CA PRO A 258 -23.62 -23.59 -20.30
C PRO A 258 -22.82 -23.18 -19.07
N ILE A 259 -22.49 -24.13 -18.19
CA ILE A 259 -21.77 -23.87 -16.93
C ILE A 259 -20.34 -24.40 -17.04
N PRO A 260 -19.32 -23.52 -17.00
CA PRO A 260 -17.91 -23.92 -17.01
C PRO A 260 -17.54 -24.90 -15.89
N LEU A 261 -16.54 -25.75 -16.18
CA LEU A 261 -16.04 -26.79 -15.26
C LEU A 261 -15.71 -26.25 -13.87
N VAL A 262 -14.98 -25.13 -13.81
CA VAL A 262 -14.57 -24.51 -12.52
C VAL A 262 -15.78 -24.15 -11.66
N LEU A 263 -16.83 -23.58 -12.25
CA LEU A 263 -18.05 -23.24 -11.52
C LEU A 263 -18.79 -24.50 -11.09
N ARG A 264 -18.90 -25.50 -11.96
CA ARG A 264 -19.58 -26.76 -11.64
C ARG A 264 -18.93 -27.49 -10.47
N GLU A 265 -17.62 -27.69 -10.51
CA GLU A 265 -16.90 -28.42 -9.46
C GLU A 265 -16.88 -27.67 -8.13
N THR A 266 -16.62 -26.35 -8.16
CA THR A 266 -16.59 -25.55 -6.92
C THR A 266 -17.96 -25.47 -6.28
N VAL A 267 -19.04 -25.24 -7.05
CA VAL A 267 -20.41 -25.20 -6.52
C VAL A 267 -20.82 -26.56 -5.97
N ALA A 268 -20.59 -27.65 -6.70
CA ALA A 268 -20.91 -29.00 -6.23
C ALA A 268 -20.20 -29.33 -4.92
N TYR A 269 -18.90 -29.01 -4.82
CA TYR A 269 -18.13 -29.25 -3.59
C TYR A 269 -18.64 -28.42 -2.41
N LEU A 270 -18.91 -27.13 -2.63
CA LEU A 270 -19.42 -26.22 -1.60
C LEU A 270 -20.81 -26.63 -1.11
N GLN A 271 -21.68 -27.08 -2.01
CA GLN A 271 -23.00 -27.60 -1.65
C GLN A 271 -22.92 -28.87 -0.80
N ALA A 272 -21.95 -29.74 -1.06
CA ALA A 272 -21.78 -30.98 -0.31
C ALA A 272 -21.13 -30.76 1.07
N HIS A 273 -20.19 -29.82 1.22
CA HIS A 273 -19.32 -29.74 2.41
C HIS A 273 -19.37 -28.41 3.17
N ALA A 274 -19.80 -27.30 2.55
CA ALA A 274 -19.55 -25.96 3.07
C ALA A 274 -20.81 -25.15 3.42
N LEU A 275 -22.01 -25.71 3.31
CA LEU A 275 -23.27 -24.99 3.56
C LEU A 275 -23.39 -24.42 4.99
N THR A 276 -22.81 -25.10 5.97
CA THR A 276 -22.80 -24.68 7.38
C THR A 276 -21.45 -24.10 7.82
N THR A 277 -20.51 -23.89 6.88
CA THR A 277 -19.17 -23.38 7.20
C THR A 277 -19.22 -21.88 7.49
N GLU A 278 -18.74 -21.50 8.68
CA GLU A 278 -18.70 -20.09 9.10
C GLU A 278 -17.85 -19.24 8.15
N GLY A 279 -18.42 -18.14 7.66
CA GLY A 279 -17.69 -17.18 6.84
C GLY A 279 -17.32 -17.70 5.44
N ILE A 280 -18.04 -18.68 4.91
CA ILE A 280 -17.90 -19.09 3.51
C ILE A 280 -18.09 -17.88 2.58
N PHE A 281 -17.27 -17.77 1.53
CA PHE A 281 -17.09 -16.59 0.67
C PHE A 281 -16.54 -15.31 1.34
N ARG A 282 -16.47 -15.21 2.67
CA ARG A 282 -15.87 -14.07 3.38
C ARG A 282 -14.39 -14.29 3.71
N ARG A 283 -14.03 -15.47 4.19
CA ARG A 283 -12.65 -15.80 4.60
C ARG A 283 -11.75 -16.01 3.37
N SER A 284 -10.47 -15.65 3.52
CA SER A 284 -9.45 -15.84 2.48
C SER A 284 -8.90 -17.27 2.53
N ALA A 285 -8.39 -17.74 1.39
CA ALA A 285 -7.65 -18.99 1.27
C ALA A 285 -6.17 -18.68 0.99
N ASN A 286 -5.30 -19.68 1.12
CA ASN A 286 -3.87 -19.50 0.85
C ASN A 286 -3.63 -19.11 -0.64
N THR A 287 -2.99 -17.96 -0.88
CA THR A 287 -2.77 -17.43 -2.23
C THR A 287 -1.93 -18.36 -3.12
N GLN A 288 -0.97 -19.10 -2.54
CA GLN A 288 -0.13 -20.01 -3.30
C GLN A 288 -0.93 -21.24 -3.76
N ILE A 289 -1.77 -21.79 -2.88
CA ILE A 289 -2.67 -22.92 -3.22
C ILE A 289 -3.69 -22.48 -4.27
N VAL A 290 -4.21 -21.26 -4.16
CA VAL A 290 -5.13 -20.69 -5.17
C VAL A 290 -4.47 -20.61 -6.56
N ARG A 291 -3.20 -20.21 -6.64
CA ARG A 291 -2.44 -20.20 -7.91
C ARG A 291 -2.19 -21.62 -8.44
N GLU A 292 -1.86 -22.56 -7.56
CA GLU A 292 -1.64 -23.96 -7.93
C GLU A 292 -2.92 -24.58 -8.54
N VAL A 293 -4.08 -24.38 -7.91
CA VAL A 293 -5.37 -24.89 -8.40
C VAL A 293 -5.75 -24.25 -9.73
N GLN A 294 -5.56 -22.94 -9.89
CA GLN A 294 -5.77 -22.28 -11.18
C GLN A 294 -4.89 -22.87 -12.28
N GLN A 295 -3.62 -23.14 -11.97
CA GLN A 295 -2.70 -23.75 -12.92
C GLN A 295 -3.17 -25.16 -13.30
N LYS A 296 -3.59 -25.99 -12.33
CA LYS A 296 -4.15 -27.32 -12.58
C LYS A 296 -5.34 -27.26 -13.55
N TYR A 297 -6.29 -26.36 -13.31
CA TYR A 297 -7.41 -26.15 -14.22
C TYR A 297 -6.95 -25.73 -15.63
N ASN A 298 -6.05 -24.74 -15.74
CA ASN A 298 -5.60 -24.22 -17.02
C ASN A 298 -4.83 -25.24 -17.88
N VAL A 299 -4.15 -26.21 -17.26
CA VAL A 299 -3.50 -27.32 -17.98
C VAL A 299 -4.43 -28.52 -18.19
N GLY A 300 -5.63 -28.53 -17.61
CA GLY A 300 -6.60 -29.62 -17.70
C GLY A 300 -6.28 -30.81 -16.78
N LEU A 301 -5.54 -30.58 -15.69
CA LEU A 301 -5.34 -31.58 -14.65
C LEU A 301 -6.58 -31.64 -13.73
N PRO A 302 -6.97 -32.83 -13.26
CA PRO A 302 -8.09 -32.97 -12.34
C PRO A 302 -7.81 -32.26 -11.02
N VAL A 303 -8.84 -31.60 -10.49
CA VAL A 303 -8.79 -30.90 -9.20
C VAL A 303 -9.70 -31.61 -8.21
N ASP A 304 -9.13 -32.15 -7.14
CA ASP A 304 -9.88 -32.74 -6.04
C ASP A 304 -9.73 -31.86 -4.80
N PHE A 305 -10.82 -31.17 -4.43
CA PHE A 305 -10.83 -30.26 -3.29
C PHE A 305 -10.63 -30.96 -1.94
N ASN A 306 -10.86 -32.28 -1.84
CA ASN A 306 -10.64 -33.04 -0.60
C ASN A 306 -9.16 -33.09 -0.18
N GLN A 307 -8.23 -32.89 -1.13
CA GLN A 307 -6.79 -32.97 -0.86
C GLN A 307 -6.25 -31.75 -0.09
N TYR A 308 -6.95 -30.61 -0.12
CA TYR A 308 -6.44 -29.36 0.44
C TYR A 308 -6.86 -29.09 1.88
N ASN A 309 -7.78 -29.89 2.44
CA ASN A 309 -8.33 -29.75 3.80
C ASN A 309 -8.77 -28.30 4.14
N GLU A 310 -9.23 -27.54 3.14
CA GLU A 310 -9.60 -26.13 3.27
C GLU A 310 -10.93 -25.85 2.55
N LEU A 311 -12.02 -25.71 3.31
CA LEU A 311 -13.36 -25.49 2.75
C LEU A 311 -13.54 -24.09 2.11
N HIS A 312 -12.67 -23.13 2.45
CA HIS A 312 -12.70 -21.78 1.87
C HIS A 312 -12.04 -21.70 0.49
N LEU A 313 -11.17 -22.65 0.14
CA LEU A 313 -10.46 -22.69 -1.14
C LEU A 313 -11.41 -22.70 -2.35
N PRO A 314 -12.37 -23.63 -2.47
CA PRO A 314 -13.30 -23.65 -3.60
C PRO A 314 -14.14 -22.36 -3.70
N ALA A 315 -14.49 -21.73 -2.58
CA ALA A 315 -15.19 -20.44 -2.56
C ALA A 315 -14.33 -19.29 -3.11
N VAL A 316 -13.02 -19.30 -2.81
CA VAL A 316 -12.08 -18.31 -3.36
C VAL A 316 -11.82 -18.55 -4.85
N ILE A 317 -11.70 -19.81 -5.27
CA ILE A 317 -11.53 -20.20 -6.68
C ILE A 317 -12.74 -19.78 -7.52
N LEU A 318 -13.96 -20.04 -7.02
CA LEU A 318 -15.20 -19.62 -7.68
C LEU A 318 -15.23 -18.10 -7.92
N LYS A 319 -14.97 -17.30 -6.88
CA LYS A 319 -14.91 -15.84 -7.01
C LYS A 319 -13.80 -15.37 -7.95
N THR A 320 -12.65 -16.07 -7.93
CA THR A 320 -11.51 -15.74 -8.79
C THR A 320 -11.84 -15.98 -10.26
N PHE A 321 -12.54 -17.08 -10.57
CA PHE A 321 -13.03 -17.36 -11.93
C PHE A 321 -13.90 -16.22 -12.45
N LEU A 322 -14.89 -15.76 -11.65
CA LEU A 322 -15.78 -14.66 -12.04
C LEU A 322 -15.04 -13.32 -12.23
N ARG A 323 -14.04 -13.05 -11.38
CA ARG A 323 -13.24 -11.82 -11.43
C ARG A 323 -12.32 -11.78 -12.66
N GLU A 324 -11.84 -12.92 -13.12
CA GLU A 324 -10.91 -13.03 -14.23
C GLU A 324 -11.58 -13.20 -15.60
N LEU A 325 -12.91 -13.15 -15.67
CA LEU A 325 -13.58 -13.08 -16.96
C LEU A 325 -13.15 -11.79 -17.71
N PRO A 326 -12.93 -11.87 -19.04
CA PRO A 326 -12.54 -10.70 -19.84
C PRO A 326 -13.62 -9.62 -19.87
N GLU A 327 -14.87 -9.99 -19.60
CA GLU A 327 -16.01 -9.12 -19.40
C GLU A 327 -16.73 -9.52 -18.11
N PRO A 328 -17.23 -8.57 -17.29
CA PRO A 328 -18.01 -8.90 -16.10
C PRO A 328 -19.20 -9.81 -16.43
N LEU A 329 -19.58 -10.68 -15.50
CA LEU A 329 -20.72 -11.58 -15.71
C LEU A 329 -22.02 -10.83 -16.05
N LEU A 330 -22.21 -9.64 -15.49
CA LEU A 330 -23.36 -8.77 -15.78
C LEU A 330 -23.22 -7.97 -17.08
N THR A 331 -22.13 -8.14 -17.83
CA THR A 331 -21.75 -7.39 -19.04
C THR A 331 -21.59 -5.89 -18.79
N PHE A 332 -20.95 -5.19 -19.73
CA PHE A 332 -20.86 -3.73 -19.65
C PHE A 332 -22.19 -3.05 -19.97
N ASP A 333 -23.07 -3.70 -20.73
CA ASP A 333 -24.38 -3.17 -21.13
C ASP A 333 -25.30 -2.94 -19.92
N LEU A 334 -25.21 -3.77 -18.88
CA LEU A 334 -26.01 -3.59 -17.66
C LEU A 334 -25.38 -2.60 -16.66
N TYR A 335 -24.17 -2.09 -16.90
CA TYR A 335 -23.48 -1.20 -15.96
C TYR A 335 -24.30 0.06 -15.59
N PRO A 336 -24.90 0.80 -16.55
CA PRO A 336 -25.72 1.97 -16.22
C PRO A 336 -26.93 1.61 -15.34
N HIS A 337 -27.55 0.45 -15.58
CA HIS A 337 -28.68 -0.05 -14.79
C HIS A 337 -28.27 -0.38 -13.36
N VAL A 338 -27.12 -1.01 -13.16
CA VAL A 338 -26.61 -1.38 -11.82
C VAL A 338 -26.21 -0.15 -11.02
N VAL A 339 -25.51 0.82 -11.61
CA VAL A 339 -25.09 2.05 -10.91
C VAL A 339 -26.29 2.97 -10.62
N GLY A 340 -27.26 3.03 -11.54
CA GLY A 340 -28.49 3.79 -11.38
C GLY A 340 -29.56 3.13 -10.50
N PHE A 341 -29.31 1.93 -9.96
CA PHE A 341 -30.31 1.11 -9.27
C PHE A 341 -31.02 1.82 -8.10
N LEU A 342 -30.30 2.68 -7.36
CA LEU A 342 -30.88 3.44 -6.24
C LEU A 342 -31.56 4.76 -6.68
N THR A 343 -31.41 5.17 -7.93
CA THR A 343 -31.92 6.45 -8.46
C THR A 343 -33.27 6.34 -9.16
N THR A 344 -33.73 5.12 -9.46
CA THR A 344 -35.08 4.88 -9.98
C THR A 344 -36.09 5.06 -8.85
N THR A 345 -36.72 6.24 -8.80
CA THR A 345 -37.90 6.52 -7.98
C THR A 345 -39.01 5.50 -8.26
N PRO A 346 -39.77 5.03 -7.25
CA PRO A 346 -40.93 4.20 -7.50
C PRO A 346 -41.98 5.00 -8.28
N HIS A 347 -42.34 4.53 -9.47
CA HIS A 347 -43.57 4.96 -10.13
C HIS A 347 -44.73 4.61 -9.19
N THR A 348 -45.28 5.63 -8.54
CA THR A 348 -46.59 5.56 -7.86
C THR A 348 -47.64 5.45 -8.96
N GLY A 349 -48.15 4.24 -9.15
CA GLY A 349 -49.39 3.97 -9.88
C GLY A 349 -50.61 4.19 -9.00
#